data_AF-A0A936BP52-F1
#
_entry.id   AF-A0A936BP52-F1
#
_cell.length_a   1.000
_cell.length_b   1.000
_cell.length_c   1.000
_cell.angle_alpha   90.00
_cell.angle_beta   90.00
_cell.angle_gamma   90.00
#
_symmetry.space_group_name_H-M   'P 1'
#
loop_
_entity.id
_entity.type
_entity.pdbx_description
1 polymer ?
#
loop_
_entity_poly.entity_id
_entity_poly.type
_entity_poly.pdbx_seq_one_letter_code
_entity_poly.pdbx_strand_id
1 'polypeptide(L)'
;MKTRRLLILLLCWVGLLMGFTAEAAPRTTATPFKFKPLGVANPCFVDSVRFADTYLGGRPGTGARWVRVLRWGTLEEDFTAAQGHAVAVFQWRGALFVFDINHGVRRLEVPATQRGDLRAVTEAVFSMYPKVRPVGPVSLDDSWTTRAPGLRGAGDDGPVTPAYRDAYRVAITLAREREVRLVRFNYREKGRQRESAAAVFLFSRQFCLYVPERGTMVLRQMIPNIDDDGLIRARLLRCFGADSAVQIVPAGPSTKADGKRTPPASQRPEGKPKAKAVPALTPSSSGLRVLRE
;
A
#
# COMPACT_ATOMS: atom_id res chain seq x y z
N MET A 1 -59.23 -36.83 -0.87
CA MET A 1 -57.94 -36.38 -1.45
C MET A 1 -57.51 -34.94 -1.07
N LYS A 2 -58.17 -34.24 -0.14
CA LYS A 2 -57.80 -32.85 0.25
C LYS A 2 -56.84 -32.73 1.45
N THR A 3 -56.66 -33.78 2.24
CA THR A 3 -55.88 -33.75 3.49
C THR A 3 -54.37 -33.96 3.33
N ARG A 4 -53.89 -34.55 2.22
CA ARG A 4 -52.45 -34.78 1.98
C ARG A 4 -51.66 -33.53 1.55
N ARG A 5 -52.33 -32.51 0.98
CA ARG A 5 -51.66 -31.28 0.53
C ARG A 5 -51.39 -30.29 1.67
N LEU A 6 -52.15 -30.35 2.76
CA LEU A 6 -51.97 -29.47 3.91
C LEU A 6 -50.76 -29.86 4.78
N LEU A 7 -50.44 -31.16 4.86
CA LEU A 7 -49.34 -31.68 5.67
C LEU A 7 -47.95 -31.35 5.09
N ILE A 8 -47.83 -31.31 3.75
CA ILE A 8 -46.57 -30.98 3.06
C ILE A 8 -46.23 -29.50 3.21
N LEU A 9 -47.24 -28.62 3.21
CA LEU A 9 -47.03 -27.18 3.44
C LEU A 9 -46.62 -26.86 4.88
N LEU A 10 -47.10 -27.60 5.88
CA LEU A 10 -46.72 -27.37 7.27
C LEU A 10 -45.27 -27.81 7.58
N LEU A 11 -44.80 -28.89 6.94
CA LEU A 11 -43.42 -29.38 7.10
C LEU A 11 -42.38 -28.45 6.42
N CYS A 12 -42.75 -27.76 5.35
CA CYS A 12 -41.88 -26.74 4.74
C CYS A 12 -41.68 -25.50 5.63
N TRP A 13 -42.63 -25.18 6.51
CA TRP A 13 -42.50 -24.02 7.41
C TRP A 13 -41.64 -24.32 8.65
N VAL A 14 -41.67 -25.55 9.17
CA VAL A 14 -40.81 -25.93 10.30
C VAL A 14 -39.34 -26.06 9.88
N GLY A 15 -39.06 -26.48 8.65
CA GLY A 15 -37.70 -26.47 8.07
C GLY A 15 -37.15 -25.06 7.78
N LEU A 16 -38.01 -24.03 7.68
CA LEU A 16 -37.60 -22.65 7.45
C LEU A 16 -37.29 -21.90 8.77
N LEU A 17 -37.67 -22.46 9.92
CA LEU A 17 -37.47 -21.86 11.25
C LEU A 17 -36.25 -22.42 12.01
N MET A 18 -35.59 -23.45 11.49
CA MET A 18 -34.35 -24.00 12.06
C MET A 18 -33.21 -23.88 11.06
N GLY A 19 -32.38 -22.83 11.18
CA GLY A 19 -31.12 -22.82 10.42
C GLY A 19 -30.40 -21.50 10.21
N PHE A 20 -30.90 -20.37 10.72
CA PHE A 20 -30.09 -19.15 10.77
C PHE A 20 -29.93 -18.72 12.22
N THR A 21 -29.13 -19.47 12.97
CA THR A 21 -28.32 -18.85 14.01
C THR A 21 -27.38 -17.89 13.27
N ALA A 22 -27.84 -16.66 13.07
CA ALA A 22 -26.98 -15.55 12.70
C ALA A 22 -25.95 -15.46 13.82
N GLU A 23 -24.80 -16.10 13.60
CA GLU A 23 -23.65 -16.00 14.47
C GLU A 23 -23.36 -14.51 14.59
N ALA A 24 -23.67 -13.97 15.78
CA ALA A 24 -23.59 -12.55 16.03
C ALA A 24 -22.16 -12.14 15.69
N ALA A 25 -22.01 -11.32 14.65
CA ALA A 25 -20.71 -10.86 14.21
C ALA A 25 -19.94 -10.38 15.45
N PRO A 26 -18.73 -10.90 15.71
CA PRO A 26 -18.00 -10.63 16.93
C PRO A 26 -17.97 -9.12 17.12
N ARG A 27 -18.48 -8.65 18.27
CA ARG A 27 -18.57 -7.23 18.62
C ARG A 27 -17.21 -6.61 18.29
N THR A 28 -17.19 -5.76 17.26
CA THR A 28 -15.98 -5.04 16.85
C THR A 28 -15.51 -4.25 18.05
N THR A 29 -14.46 -4.75 18.71
CA THR A 29 -13.73 -3.99 19.71
C THR A 29 -13.40 -2.66 19.07
N ALA A 30 -13.82 -1.55 19.70
CA ALA A 30 -13.82 -0.21 19.13
C ALA A 30 -12.57 0.00 18.25
N THR A 31 -12.79 0.00 16.93
CA THR A 31 -11.71 0.09 15.95
C THR A 31 -10.93 1.39 16.20
N PRO A 32 -9.60 1.37 16.08
CA PRO A 32 -8.76 2.47 16.55
C PRO A 32 -9.01 3.81 15.85
N PHE A 33 -9.62 3.82 14.67
CA PHE A 33 -10.04 5.02 13.95
C PHE A 33 -11.03 4.66 12.84
N LYS A 34 -11.85 5.62 12.42
CA LYS A 34 -12.74 5.49 11.27
C LYS A 34 -11.92 5.71 9.99
N PHE A 35 -11.83 4.70 9.13
CA PHE A 35 -11.22 4.82 7.80
C PHE A 35 -12.31 4.72 6.73
N LYS A 36 -12.37 5.70 5.83
CA LYS A 36 -13.28 5.69 4.68
C LYS A 36 -12.50 5.37 3.42
N PRO A 37 -12.81 4.30 2.68
CA PRO A 37 -12.19 3.99 1.39
C PRO A 37 -12.21 5.15 0.40
N LEU A 38 -11.25 5.17 -0.53
CA LEU A 38 -11.14 6.21 -1.56
C LEU A 38 -12.32 6.18 -2.56
N GLY A 39 -12.96 5.02 -2.73
CA GLY A 39 -14.04 4.83 -3.71
C GLY A 39 -13.55 5.03 -5.15
N VAL A 40 -12.42 4.40 -5.48
CA VAL A 40 -11.79 4.37 -6.80
C VAL A 40 -11.73 2.91 -7.30
N ALA A 41 -11.54 2.70 -8.60
CA ALA A 41 -11.34 1.37 -9.16
C ALA A 41 -10.08 0.68 -8.61
N ASN A 42 -10.11 -0.65 -8.45
CA ASN A 42 -8.97 -1.45 -7.99
C ASN A 42 -8.20 -0.86 -6.78
N PRO A 43 -8.90 -0.54 -5.67
CA PRO A 43 -8.35 0.31 -4.61
C PRO A 43 -7.43 -0.42 -3.62
N CYS A 44 -7.39 -1.76 -3.63
CA CYS A 44 -6.85 -2.58 -2.53
C CYS A 44 -5.47 -2.11 -2.03
N PHE A 45 -4.53 -1.89 -2.95
CA PHE A 45 -3.18 -1.44 -2.61
C PHE A 45 -3.14 0.03 -2.16
N VAL A 46 -3.76 0.94 -2.91
CA VAL A 46 -3.72 2.38 -2.61
C VAL A 46 -4.46 2.74 -1.32
N ASP A 47 -5.58 2.07 -1.01
CA ASP A 47 -6.27 2.25 0.27
C ASP A 47 -5.47 1.65 1.43
N SER A 48 -4.76 0.54 1.23
CA SER A 48 -3.84 -0.01 2.25
C SER A 48 -2.66 0.92 2.53
N VAL A 49 -2.07 1.50 1.48
CA VAL A 49 -1.01 2.51 1.61
C VAL A 49 -1.53 3.75 2.33
N ARG A 50 -2.66 4.29 1.90
CA ARG A 50 -3.30 5.45 2.55
C ARG A 50 -3.64 5.18 4.01
N PHE A 51 -4.08 3.96 4.33
CA PHE A 51 -4.34 3.54 5.70
C PHE A 51 -3.04 3.57 6.51
N ALA A 52 -1.96 2.98 5.99
CA ALA A 52 -0.65 3.00 6.63
C ALA A 52 -0.15 4.44 6.86
N ASP A 53 -0.29 5.31 5.86
CA ASP A 53 0.04 6.74 5.96
C ASP A 53 -0.74 7.43 7.07
N THR A 54 -2.06 7.30 7.05
CA THR A 54 -2.93 7.90 8.08
C THR A 54 -2.59 7.35 9.47
N TYR A 55 -2.26 6.06 9.53
CA TYR A 55 -1.85 5.40 10.76
C TYR A 55 -0.44 5.77 11.21
N LEU A 56 0.43 6.33 10.38
CA LEU A 56 1.74 6.83 10.80
C LEU A 56 1.68 8.32 11.13
N GLY A 57 0.97 9.12 10.31
CA GLY A 57 0.83 10.58 10.43
C GLY A 57 -0.17 11.06 11.50
N GLY A 58 -1.03 10.20 12.05
CA GLY A 58 -1.93 10.58 13.16
C GLY A 58 -1.17 11.10 14.39
N ARG A 59 -1.85 11.84 15.30
CA ARG A 59 -1.24 12.50 16.47
C ARG A 59 -0.17 11.64 17.17
N PRO A 60 0.96 12.23 17.61
CA PRO A 60 2.02 11.51 18.31
C PRO A 60 1.49 10.93 19.62
N GLY A 61 1.01 9.69 19.56
CA GLY A 61 0.78 8.86 20.73
C GLY A 61 2.12 8.37 21.27
N THR A 62 2.20 8.13 22.58
CA THR A 62 3.41 7.81 23.34
C THR A 62 3.98 6.40 23.10
N GLY A 63 3.82 5.82 21.90
CA GLY A 63 4.29 4.47 21.59
C GLY A 63 4.83 4.32 20.17
N ALA A 64 5.79 3.41 19.98
CA ALA A 64 6.29 3.02 18.66
C ALA A 64 5.14 2.45 17.82
N ARG A 65 4.78 3.16 16.75
CA ARG A 65 3.75 2.73 15.81
C ARG A 65 4.36 1.74 14.84
N TRP A 66 3.63 0.65 14.57
CA TRP A 66 4.05 -0.37 13.62
C TRP A 66 2.90 -0.64 12.65
N VAL A 67 3.18 -0.52 11.36
CA VAL A 67 2.29 -0.89 10.26
C VAL A 67 3.10 -1.37 9.07
N ARG A 68 2.58 -2.36 8.37
CA ARG A 68 3.12 -2.87 7.10
C ARG A 68 1.99 -3.14 6.13
N VAL A 69 2.29 -3.06 4.83
CA VAL A 69 1.34 -3.46 3.79
C VAL A 69 1.70 -4.86 3.32
N LEU A 70 0.80 -5.81 3.55
CA LEU A 70 0.93 -7.17 3.03
C LEU A 70 0.23 -7.23 1.66
N ARG A 71 0.93 -7.72 0.64
CA ARG A 71 0.38 -7.96 -0.71
C ARG A 71 0.66 -9.39 -1.16
N TRP A 72 -0.20 -9.93 -2.00
CA TRP A 72 -0.04 -11.25 -2.61
C TRP A 72 -0.68 -11.28 -3.99
N GLY A 73 -0.24 -12.17 -4.87
CA GLY A 73 -0.92 -12.49 -6.12
C GLY A 73 -1.98 -13.58 -5.90
N THR A 74 -2.83 -13.81 -6.89
CA THR A 74 -3.78 -14.92 -6.92
C THR A 74 -3.48 -15.80 -8.12
N LEU A 75 -3.60 -17.12 -7.97
CA LEU A 75 -3.58 -18.03 -9.13
C LEU A 75 -5.01 -18.22 -9.62
N GLU A 76 -5.24 -17.97 -10.90
CA GLU A 76 -6.47 -18.39 -11.59
C GLU A 76 -6.44 -19.90 -11.87
N GLU A 77 -7.57 -20.45 -12.34
CA GLU A 77 -7.73 -21.88 -12.61
C GLU A 77 -6.74 -22.40 -13.67
N ASP A 78 -6.25 -21.53 -14.56
CA ASP A 78 -5.25 -21.80 -15.58
C ASP A 78 -3.80 -21.59 -15.11
N PHE A 79 -3.59 -21.42 -13.79
CA PHE A 79 -2.30 -21.11 -13.17
C PHE A 79 -1.69 -19.77 -13.59
N THR A 80 -2.45 -18.89 -14.24
CA THR A 80 -1.98 -17.52 -14.48
C THR A 80 -2.07 -16.70 -13.20
N ALA A 81 -1.06 -15.85 -12.99
CA ALA A 81 -1.04 -14.96 -11.84
C ALA A 81 -1.91 -13.73 -12.13
N ALA A 82 -3.06 -13.65 -11.49
CA ALA A 82 -3.96 -12.51 -11.58
C ALA A 82 -3.53 -11.34 -10.70
N GLN A 83 -4.23 -10.21 -10.87
CA GLN A 83 -4.05 -9.05 -10.00
C GLN A 83 -4.25 -9.47 -8.54
N GLY A 84 -3.25 -9.08 -7.75
CA GLY A 84 -3.18 -9.41 -6.35
C GLY A 84 -4.15 -8.63 -5.47
N HIS A 85 -4.13 -8.95 -4.18
CA HIS A 85 -4.78 -8.16 -3.15
C HIS A 85 -3.73 -7.58 -2.20
N ALA A 86 -4.12 -6.56 -1.44
CA ALA A 86 -3.27 -5.95 -0.43
C ALA A 86 -4.08 -5.48 0.77
N VAL A 87 -3.46 -5.56 1.94
CA VAL A 87 -4.03 -5.16 3.23
C VAL A 87 -2.97 -4.44 4.06
N ALA A 88 -3.40 -3.59 5.00
CA ALA A 88 -2.52 -2.99 5.98
C ALA A 88 -2.60 -3.75 7.31
N VAL A 89 -1.49 -4.31 7.77
CA VAL A 89 -1.39 -4.97 9.08
C VAL A 89 -0.69 -4.02 10.05
N PHE A 90 -1.29 -3.79 11.21
CA PHE A 90 -0.80 -2.78 12.15
C PHE A 90 -1.01 -3.20 13.60
N GLN A 91 -0.17 -2.66 14.49
CA GLN A 91 -0.26 -2.93 15.93
C GLN A 91 -0.94 -1.77 16.64
N TRP A 92 -1.97 -2.07 17.45
CA TRP A 92 -2.65 -1.09 18.29
C TRP A 92 -2.94 -1.67 19.68
N ARG A 93 -2.61 -0.93 20.75
CA ARG A 93 -2.84 -1.33 22.16
C ARG A 93 -2.43 -2.77 22.46
N GLY A 94 -1.26 -3.19 21.97
CA GLY A 94 -0.70 -4.53 22.24
C GLY A 94 -1.30 -5.68 21.42
N ALA A 95 -2.21 -5.40 20.48
CA ALA A 95 -2.78 -6.41 19.57
C ALA A 95 -2.50 -6.06 18.11
N LEU A 96 -2.57 -7.07 17.23
CA LEU A 96 -2.50 -6.90 15.78
C LEU A 96 -3.89 -6.78 15.17
N PHE A 97 -3.98 -5.92 14.17
CA PHE A 97 -5.16 -5.68 13.39
C PHE A 97 -4.79 -5.68 11.91
N VAL A 98 -5.76 -5.98 11.07
CA VAL A 98 -5.69 -5.83 9.62
C VAL A 98 -6.78 -4.85 9.19
N PHE A 99 -6.41 -3.92 8.32
CA PHE A 99 -7.36 -3.19 7.50
C PHE A 99 -7.37 -3.80 6.10
N ASP A 100 -8.55 -4.18 5.68
CA ASP A 100 -8.83 -4.73 4.37
C ASP A 100 -10.03 -3.98 3.77
N ILE A 101 -9.93 -3.61 2.50
CA ILE A 101 -11.04 -2.96 1.79
C ILE A 101 -12.33 -3.82 1.77
N ASN A 102 -12.19 -5.15 1.77
CA ASN A 102 -13.31 -6.08 1.71
C ASN A 102 -13.89 -6.42 3.10
N HIS A 103 -13.06 -6.37 4.14
CA HIS A 103 -13.43 -6.85 5.48
C HIS A 103 -13.40 -5.77 6.56
N GLY A 104 -13.04 -4.53 6.20
CA GLY A 104 -12.85 -3.43 7.14
C GLY A 104 -11.65 -3.68 8.07
N VAL A 105 -11.73 -3.14 9.29
CA VAL A 105 -10.70 -3.38 10.32
C VAL A 105 -11.08 -4.60 11.16
N ARG A 106 -10.18 -5.57 11.24
CA ARG A 106 -10.34 -6.79 12.04
C ARG A 106 -9.15 -7.01 12.94
N ARG A 107 -9.38 -7.56 14.14
CA ARG A 107 -8.30 -8.04 15.00
C ARG A 107 -7.76 -9.36 14.46
N LEU A 108 -6.45 -9.54 14.49
CA LEU A 108 -5.80 -10.82 14.21
C LEU A 108 -5.54 -11.56 15.52
N GLU A 109 -5.63 -12.89 15.48
CA GLU A 109 -5.30 -13.76 16.63
C GLU A 109 -3.79 -13.87 16.87
N VAL A 110 -2.99 -13.46 15.88
CA VAL A 110 -1.52 -13.42 15.96
C VAL A 110 -1.06 -12.48 17.08
N PRO A 111 -0.28 -12.96 18.06
CA PRO A 111 0.27 -12.11 19.11
C PRO A 111 1.13 -10.96 18.55
N ALA A 112 1.08 -9.78 19.17
CA ALA A 112 1.86 -8.62 18.69
C ALA A 112 3.39 -8.81 18.76
N THR A 113 3.87 -9.78 19.54
CA THR A 113 5.27 -10.22 19.55
C THR A 113 5.68 -10.94 18.27
N GLN A 114 4.73 -11.55 17.56
CA GLN A 114 4.93 -12.25 16.27
C GLN A 114 4.63 -11.36 15.06
N ARG A 115 4.48 -10.05 15.22
CA ARG A 115 4.14 -9.13 14.12
C ARG A 115 5.13 -9.13 12.94
N GLY A 116 6.37 -9.55 13.19
CA GLY A 116 7.40 -9.70 12.16
C GLY A 116 7.39 -11.06 11.46
N ASP A 117 6.67 -12.05 12.00
CA ASP A 117 6.55 -13.39 11.40
C ASP A 117 5.58 -13.33 10.22
N LEU A 118 6.15 -13.28 9.02
CA LEU A 118 5.37 -13.20 7.78
C LEU A 118 4.43 -14.40 7.64
N ARG A 119 4.87 -15.62 8.03
CA ARG A 119 4.07 -16.83 7.86
C ARG A 119 2.83 -16.76 8.73
N ALA A 120 3.00 -16.53 10.04
CA ALA A 120 1.88 -16.44 10.99
C ALA A 120 0.87 -15.36 10.58
N VAL A 121 1.36 -14.18 10.18
CA VAL A 121 0.50 -13.08 9.72
C VAL A 121 -0.23 -13.46 8.41
N THR A 122 0.45 -14.07 7.44
CA THR A 122 -0.18 -14.46 6.18
C THR A 122 -1.24 -15.54 6.36
N GLU A 123 -0.98 -16.57 7.18
CA GLU A 123 -1.96 -17.62 7.47
C GLU A 123 -3.23 -17.02 8.08
N ALA A 124 -3.08 -16.13 9.06
CA ALA A 124 -4.21 -15.42 9.67
C ALA A 124 -4.97 -14.54 8.68
N VAL A 125 -4.28 -13.79 7.81
CA VAL A 125 -4.94 -12.96 6.79
C VAL A 125 -5.63 -13.81 5.73
N PHE A 126 -5.01 -14.88 5.26
CA PHE A 126 -5.54 -15.75 4.22
C PHE A 126 -6.73 -16.59 4.68
N SER A 127 -6.88 -16.83 5.98
CA SER A 127 -8.09 -17.44 6.55
C SER A 127 -9.38 -16.67 6.21
N MET A 128 -9.28 -15.36 5.92
CA MET A 128 -10.41 -14.54 5.48
C MET A 128 -10.83 -14.82 4.03
N TYR A 129 -10.00 -15.52 3.27
CA TYR A 129 -10.12 -15.75 1.82
C TYR A 129 -10.12 -17.25 1.46
N PRO A 130 -11.04 -18.08 1.98
CA PRO A 130 -10.99 -19.54 1.81
C PRO A 130 -11.15 -20.02 0.35
N LYS A 131 -11.67 -19.16 -0.53
CA LYS A 131 -11.89 -19.47 -1.96
C LYS A 131 -10.73 -19.04 -2.86
N VAL A 132 -9.75 -18.31 -2.33
CA VAL A 132 -8.63 -17.78 -3.10
C VAL A 132 -7.41 -18.65 -2.84
N ARG A 133 -6.60 -18.88 -3.87
CA ARG A 133 -5.27 -19.50 -3.75
C ARG A 133 -4.21 -18.39 -3.79
N PRO A 134 -3.85 -17.78 -2.63
CA PRO A 134 -2.89 -16.70 -2.59
C PRO A 134 -1.49 -17.22 -2.86
N VAL A 135 -0.68 -16.44 -3.59
CA VAL A 135 0.71 -16.77 -3.90
C VAL A 135 1.64 -15.59 -3.72
N GLY A 136 2.90 -15.89 -3.36
CA GLY A 136 3.97 -14.91 -3.24
C GLY A 136 3.65 -13.74 -2.31
N PRO A 137 3.26 -13.99 -1.03
CA PRO A 137 3.07 -12.92 -0.08
C PRO A 137 4.35 -12.11 0.10
N VAL A 138 4.21 -10.78 0.10
CA VAL A 138 5.29 -9.84 0.36
C VAL A 138 4.80 -8.81 1.37
N SER A 139 5.55 -8.67 2.47
CA SER A 139 5.34 -7.60 3.45
C SER A 139 6.21 -6.40 3.08
N LEU A 140 5.57 -5.25 2.91
CA LEU A 140 6.19 -3.97 2.57
C LEU A 140 6.24 -3.05 3.80
N ASP A 141 7.39 -2.42 4.01
CA ASP A 141 7.68 -1.58 5.18
C ASP A 141 8.12 -0.18 4.72
N ASP A 142 7.31 0.83 5.02
CA ASP A 142 7.51 2.20 4.52
C ASP A 142 8.26 3.12 5.50
N SER A 143 8.98 2.55 6.46
CA SER A 143 9.82 3.28 7.44
C SER A 143 10.94 4.15 6.85
N TRP A 144 11.07 4.21 5.52
CA TRP A 144 12.18 4.85 4.80
C TRP A 144 11.83 6.11 4.03
N THR A 145 10.57 6.49 3.90
CA THR A 145 10.21 7.63 3.04
C THR A 145 10.61 8.95 3.71
N THR A 146 11.69 9.56 3.22
CA THR A 146 12.24 10.84 3.71
C THR A 146 11.85 12.05 2.83
N ARG A 147 11.08 11.81 1.76
CA ARG A 147 10.73 12.85 0.80
C ARG A 147 9.55 13.67 1.27
N ALA A 148 9.61 14.97 1.00
CA ALA A 148 8.53 15.89 1.33
C ALA A 148 7.23 15.46 0.60
N PRO A 149 6.09 15.41 1.32
CA PRO A 149 4.79 15.21 0.70
C PRO A 149 4.49 16.26 -0.36
N GLY A 150 3.76 15.88 -1.39
CA GLY A 150 3.32 16.82 -2.42
C GLY A 150 2.84 16.14 -3.70
N LEU A 151 2.00 16.86 -4.45
CA LEU A 151 1.47 16.44 -5.74
C LEU A 151 2.19 17.17 -6.86
N ARG A 152 2.61 16.43 -7.89
CA ARG A 152 3.20 16.95 -9.13
C ARG A 152 2.46 16.42 -10.35
N GLY A 153 2.56 17.10 -11.49
CA GLY A 153 1.98 16.65 -12.77
C GLY A 153 0.45 16.75 -12.87
N ALA A 154 -0.21 17.30 -11.85
CA ALA A 154 -1.63 17.64 -11.91
C ALA A 154 -1.82 18.93 -12.70
N GLY A 155 -1.84 18.82 -14.03
CA GLY A 155 -2.28 19.88 -14.93
C GLY A 155 -3.80 19.85 -15.15
N ASP A 156 -4.37 21.02 -15.41
CA ASP A 156 -5.80 21.20 -15.71
C ASP A 156 -6.12 20.97 -17.21
N ASP A 157 -5.09 20.80 -18.04
CA ASP A 157 -5.25 20.68 -19.50
C ASP A 157 -5.69 19.27 -19.90
N GLY A 158 -6.92 19.15 -20.42
CA GLY A 158 -7.47 17.95 -21.07
C GLY A 158 -8.77 17.42 -20.45
N PRO A 159 -9.49 16.51 -21.13
CA PRO A 159 -10.81 16.05 -20.69
C PRO A 159 -10.76 15.28 -19.37
N VAL A 160 -11.70 15.54 -18.47
CA VAL A 160 -11.80 14.82 -17.18
C VAL A 160 -12.48 13.47 -17.39
N THR A 161 -11.71 12.46 -17.77
CA THR A 161 -12.20 11.08 -17.89
C THR A 161 -12.45 10.44 -16.52
N PRO A 162 -13.28 9.38 -16.42
CA PRO A 162 -13.41 8.61 -15.17
C PRO A 162 -12.07 8.09 -14.64
N ALA A 163 -11.19 7.61 -15.51
CA ALA A 163 -9.86 7.15 -15.15
C ALA A 163 -9.00 8.30 -14.57
N TYR A 164 -9.02 9.48 -15.20
CA TYR A 164 -8.35 10.65 -14.66
C TYR A 164 -8.87 11.01 -13.26
N ARG A 165 -10.19 11.00 -13.06
CA ARG A 165 -10.81 11.33 -11.77
C ARG A 165 -10.34 10.39 -10.65
N ASP A 166 -10.27 9.09 -10.93
CA ASP A 166 -9.82 8.09 -9.96
C ASP A 166 -8.34 8.22 -9.65
N ALA A 167 -7.49 8.34 -10.68
CA ALA A 167 -6.05 8.55 -10.51
C ALA A 167 -5.75 9.85 -9.78
N TYR A 168 -6.46 10.94 -10.10
CA TYR A 168 -6.35 12.22 -9.41
C TYR A 168 -6.75 12.10 -7.94
N ARG A 169 -7.86 11.39 -7.63
CA ARG A 169 -8.30 11.18 -6.24
C ARG A 169 -7.27 10.41 -5.43
N VAL A 170 -6.67 9.36 -6.00
CA VAL A 170 -5.55 8.64 -5.38
C VAL A 170 -4.39 9.61 -5.18
N ALA A 171 -4.00 10.33 -6.22
CA ALA A 171 -2.81 11.18 -6.21
C ALA A 171 -2.91 12.30 -5.17
N ILE A 172 -4.00 13.06 -5.16
CA ILE A 172 -4.21 14.15 -4.19
C ILE A 172 -4.33 13.64 -2.75
N THR A 173 -4.87 12.44 -2.55
CA THR A 173 -5.01 11.89 -1.21
C THR A 173 -3.68 11.40 -0.65
N LEU A 174 -2.92 10.64 -1.44
CA LEU A 174 -1.59 10.18 -1.04
C LEU A 174 -0.59 11.34 -0.93
N ALA A 175 -0.71 12.37 -1.76
CA ALA A 175 0.15 13.55 -1.75
C ALA A 175 0.18 14.31 -0.40
N ARG A 176 -0.77 14.04 0.50
CA ARG A 176 -0.79 14.61 1.85
C ARG A 176 0.35 14.09 2.73
N GLU A 177 0.78 12.85 2.51
CA GLU A 177 1.70 12.13 3.38
C GLU A 177 2.95 11.65 2.63
N ARG A 178 2.94 11.65 1.30
CA ARG A 178 4.08 11.25 0.46
C ARG A 178 4.20 12.06 -0.82
N GLU A 179 5.34 11.93 -1.47
CA GLU A 179 5.57 12.49 -2.79
C GLU A 179 4.81 11.67 -3.85
N VAL A 180 3.99 12.34 -4.67
CA VAL A 180 3.18 11.71 -5.71
C VAL A 180 3.24 12.51 -7.00
N ARG A 181 3.31 11.81 -8.13
CA ARG A 181 3.19 12.40 -9.47
C ARG A 181 1.97 11.83 -10.16
N LEU A 182 1.09 12.70 -10.64
CA LEU A 182 0.00 12.35 -11.54
C LEU A 182 0.51 12.43 -12.99
N VAL A 183 0.23 11.41 -13.79
CA VAL A 183 0.67 11.33 -15.18
C VAL A 183 -0.54 11.03 -16.06
N ARG A 184 -0.80 11.86 -17.06
CA ARG A 184 -1.78 11.58 -18.13
C ARG A 184 -1.08 10.84 -19.25
N PHE A 185 -1.78 9.90 -19.89
CA PHE A 185 -1.25 9.20 -21.04
C PHE A 185 -2.35 8.78 -22.01
N ASN A 186 -1.98 8.72 -23.28
CA ASN A 186 -2.80 8.15 -24.33
C ASN A 186 -2.30 6.75 -24.68
N TYR A 187 -3.22 5.86 -25.06
CA TYR A 187 -2.92 4.50 -25.49
C TYR A 187 -3.94 4.00 -26.51
N ARG A 188 -3.59 2.97 -27.28
CA ARG A 188 -4.48 2.26 -28.19
C ARG A 188 -5.00 0.99 -27.54
N GLU A 189 -6.30 0.79 -27.63
CA GLU A 189 -6.96 -0.44 -27.21
C GLU A 189 -8.03 -0.82 -28.24
N LYS A 190 -7.90 -2.02 -28.82
CA LYS A 190 -8.79 -2.51 -29.89
C LYS A 190 -8.92 -1.50 -31.04
N GLY A 191 -7.79 -0.94 -31.47
CA GLY A 191 -7.71 0.05 -32.56
C GLY A 191 -8.22 1.46 -32.21
N ARG A 192 -8.74 1.68 -31.01
CA ARG A 192 -9.25 3.01 -30.59
C ARG A 192 -8.23 3.71 -29.70
N GLN A 193 -8.02 5.00 -29.97
CA GLN A 193 -7.26 5.87 -29.07
C GLN A 193 -8.08 6.10 -27.80
N ARG A 194 -7.44 5.93 -26.65
CA ARG A 194 -8.00 6.17 -25.32
C ARG A 194 -7.05 7.05 -24.53
N GLU A 195 -7.63 7.72 -23.55
CA GLU A 195 -6.90 8.53 -22.59
C GLU A 195 -7.15 7.98 -21.18
N SER A 196 -6.08 7.89 -20.40
CA SER A 196 -6.12 7.50 -19.00
C SER A 196 -5.08 8.29 -18.19
N ALA A 197 -5.00 8.02 -16.89
CA ALA A 197 -4.04 8.63 -16.01
C ALA A 197 -3.55 7.64 -14.94
N ALA A 198 -2.37 7.91 -14.41
CA ALA A 198 -1.74 7.10 -13.39
C ALA A 198 -1.23 7.95 -12.23
N ALA A 199 -1.33 7.43 -11.01
CA ALA A 199 -0.67 7.98 -9.84
C ALA A 199 0.63 7.22 -9.58
N VAL A 200 1.75 7.93 -9.59
CA VAL A 200 3.11 7.42 -9.39
C VAL A 200 3.62 7.83 -8.02
N PHE A 201 4.05 6.88 -7.21
CA PHE A 201 4.58 7.15 -5.88
C PHE A 201 5.59 6.06 -5.48
N LEU A 202 6.33 6.31 -4.39
CA LEU A 202 7.17 5.28 -3.76
C LEU A 202 6.47 4.75 -2.51
N PHE A 203 6.58 3.44 -2.26
CA PHE A 203 6.19 2.79 -1.01
C PHE A 203 7.20 1.70 -0.69
N SER A 204 7.78 1.66 0.51
CA SER A 204 8.80 0.67 0.88
C SER A 204 9.98 0.65 -0.11
N ARG A 205 10.39 1.84 -0.60
CA ARG A 205 11.40 2.04 -1.67
C ARG A 205 11.06 1.41 -3.03
N GLN A 206 9.84 0.93 -3.20
CA GLN A 206 9.37 0.35 -4.44
C GLN A 206 8.58 1.38 -5.24
N PHE A 207 8.83 1.40 -6.54
CA PHE A 207 8.09 2.24 -7.47
C PHE A 207 6.68 1.67 -7.65
N CYS A 208 5.68 2.49 -7.33
CA CYS A 208 4.27 2.14 -7.40
C CYS A 208 3.59 2.97 -8.48
N LEU A 209 2.88 2.30 -9.38
CA LEU A 209 2.13 2.90 -10.48
C LEU A 209 0.69 2.42 -10.41
N TYR A 210 -0.20 3.28 -9.89
CA TYR A 210 -1.63 3.00 -9.85
C TYR A 210 -2.29 3.47 -11.14
N VAL A 211 -2.99 2.56 -11.81
CA VAL A 211 -3.76 2.78 -13.03
C VAL A 211 -5.18 2.26 -12.75
N PRO A 212 -6.23 3.08 -12.82
CA PRO A 212 -7.59 2.66 -12.44
C PRO A 212 -8.06 1.36 -13.11
N GLU A 213 -7.71 1.16 -14.38
CA GLU A 213 -8.08 0.00 -15.18
C GLU A 213 -7.29 -1.27 -14.82
N ARG A 214 -6.12 -1.14 -14.17
CA ARG A 214 -5.17 -2.23 -13.94
C ARG A 214 -4.73 -2.40 -12.47
N GLY A 215 -5.22 -1.56 -11.57
CA GLY A 215 -4.78 -1.52 -10.18
C GLY A 215 -3.36 -0.97 -10.02
N THR A 216 -2.69 -1.35 -8.93
CA THR A 216 -1.33 -0.88 -8.65
C THR A 216 -0.26 -1.90 -9.06
N MET A 217 0.59 -1.49 -9.98
CA MET A 217 1.84 -2.18 -10.25
C MET A 217 2.89 -1.75 -9.23
N VAL A 218 3.53 -2.73 -8.58
CA VAL A 218 4.63 -2.48 -7.65
C VAL A 218 5.88 -3.13 -8.21
N LEU A 219 6.93 -2.33 -8.42
CA LEU A 219 8.19 -2.78 -8.99
C LEU A 219 9.18 -3.08 -7.88
N ARG A 220 9.84 -4.24 -7.97
CA ARG A 220 10.93 -4.61 -7.07
C ARG A 220 12.20 -3.75 -7.24
N GLN A 221 12.34 -3.08 -8.39
CA GLN A 221 13.47 -2.19 -8.63
C GLN A 221 13.40 -1.02 -7.65
N MET A 222 14.45 -0.86 -6.84
CA MET A 222 14.65 0.33 -6.02
C MET A 222 15.01 1.47 -6.97
N ILE A 223 14.06 2.36 -7.18
CA ILE A 223 14.22 3.47 -8.11
C ILE A 223 14.11 4.75 -7.29
N PRO A 224 15.11 5.65 -7.39
CA PRO A 224 15.08 6.84 -6.58
C PRO A 224 14.02 7.81 -7.08
N ASN A 225 13.59 7.80 -8.34
CA ASN A 225 12.83 8.93 -8.89
C ASN A 225 11.48 8.55 -9.50
N ILE A 226 10.42 9.23 -9.03
CA ILE A 226 9.07 9.15 -9.61
C ILE A 226 8.92 9.99 -10.90
N ASP A 227 9.95 10.76 -11.28
CA ASP A 227 9.96 11.57 -12.51
C ASP A 227 10.52 10.84 -13.73
N ASP A 228 10.91 9.57 -13.60
CA ASP A 228 11.48 8.81 -14.72
C ASP A 228 10.39 8.42 -15.74
N ASP A 229 10.18 9.29 -16.74
CA ASP A 229 9.21 9.09 -17.82
C ASP A 229 9.50 7.85 -18.67
N GLY A 230 10.78 7.52 -18.88
CA GLY A 230 11.18 6.33 -19.62
C GLY A 230 10.70 5.06 -18.92
N LEU A 231 10.92 4.99 -17.60
CA LEU A 231 10.41 3.92 -16.76
C LEU A 231 8.88 3.90 -16.72
N ILE A 232 8.22 5.03 -16.46
CA ILE A 232 6.75 5.11 -16.41
C ILE A 232 6.16 4.56 -17.71
N ARG A 233 6.66 5.04 -18.85
CA ARG A 233 6.23 4.59 -20.17
C ARG A 233 6.47 3.09 -20.37
N ALA A 234 7.65 2.58 -20.01
CA ALA A 234 7.96 1.15 -20.12
C ALA A 234 6.99 0.28 -19.31
N ARG A 235 6.54 0.77 -18.13
CA ARG A 235 5.57 0.06 -17.30
C ARG A 235 4.15 0.14 -17.83
N LEU A 236 3.73 1.30 -18.33
CA LEU A 236 2.46 1.44 -19.02
C LEU A 236 2.39 0.53 -20.24
N LEU A 237 3.45 0.46 -21.06
CA LEU A 237 3.54 -0.48 -22.20
C LEU A 237 3.41 -1.94 -21.78
N ARG A 238 4.04 -2.34 -20.66
CA ARG A 238 3.86 -3.70 -20.12
C ARG A 238 2.41 -3.95 -19.66
N CYS A 239 1.75 -2.93 -19.15
CA CYS A 239 0.38 -3.02 -18.63
C CYS A 239 -0.69 -3.11 -19.72
N PHE A 240 -0.51 -2.38 -20.81
CA PHE A 240 -1.47 -2.28 -21.91
C PHE A 240 -1.06 -3.08 -23.17
N GLY A 241 0.14 -3.66 -23.18
CA GLY A 241 0.72 -4.37 -24.33
C GLY A 241 1.64 -3.47 -25.16
N ALA A 242 2.65 -4.06 -25.81
CA ALA A 242 3.64 -3.29 -26.59
C ALA A 242 2.99 -2.49 -27.74
N ASP A 243 1.92 -3.03 -28.33
CA ASP A 243 1.19 -2.42 -29.45
C ASP A 243 0.27 -1.26 -29.04
N SER A 244 0.14 -0.99 -27.74
CA SER A 244 -0.72 0.08 -27.21
C SER A 244 -0.20 1.49 -27.48
N ALA A 245 1.01 1.64 -28.04
CA ALA A 245 1.58 2.93 -28.45
C ALA A 245 1.47 4.02 -27.36
N VAL A 246 1.79 3.67 -26.11
CA VAL A 246 1.64 4.59 -24.97
C VAL A 246 2.45 5.86 -25.19
N GLN A 247 1.77 7.00 -25.03
CA GLN A 247 2.34 8.34 -25.06
C GLN A 247 1.97 9.07 -23.77
N ILE A 248 2.98 9.44 -22.97
CA ILE A 248 2.78 10.33 -21.82
C ILE A 248 2.45 11.72 -22.37
N VAL A 249 1.36 12.31 -21.87
CA VAL A 249 0.99 13.68 -22.20
C VAL A 249 1.87 14.59 -21.33
N PRO A 250 2.66 15.51 -21.91
CA PRO A 250 3.42 16.47 -21.14
C PRO A 250 2.49 17.22 -20.19
N ALA A 251 2.90 17.40 -18.94
CA ALA A 251 2.18 18.30 -18.06
C ALA A 251 2.25 19.70 -18.68
N GLY A 252 1.09 20.31 -18.92
CA GLY A 252 1.03 21.72 -19.31
C GLY A 252 1.75 22.60 -18.28
N PRO A 253 2.12 23.84 -18.64
CA PRO A 253 2.74 24.76 -17.70
C PRO A 253 1.85 24.86 -16.46
N SER A 254 2.38 24.43 -15.30
CA SER A 254 1.65 24.50 -14.04
C SER A 254 1.31 25.97 -13.80
N THR A 255 0.05 26.35 -13.95
CA THR A 255 -0.46 27.68 -13.59
C THR A 255 -0.39 27.93 -12.08
N LYS A 256 0.04 26.92 -11.30
CA LYS A 256 0.35 26.98 -9.88
C LYS A 256 1.84 26.65 -9.63
N ALA A 257 2.71 27.54 -10.04
CA ALA A 257 4.06 27.73 -9.48
C ALA A 257 4.03 29.11 -8.79
N ASP A 258 4.43 29.36 -7.55
CA ASP A 258 5.27 28.67 -6.61
C ASP A 258 4.78 29.01 -5.20
N GLY A 259 4.25 28.03 -4.46
CA GLY A 259 4.40 28.09 -3.02
C GLY A 259 5.88 27.87 -2.75
N LYS A 260 6.64 28.95 -2.53
CA LYS A 260 8.08 28.99 -2.18
C LYS A 260 8.53 27.62 -1.66
N ARG A 261 9.17 26.81 -2.51
CA ARG A 261 9.99 25.72 -2.03
C ARG A 261 11.11 26.39 -1.26
N THR A 262 10.98 26.46 0.06
CA THR A 262 12.13 26.71 0.92
C THR A 262 13.10 25.59 0.57
N PRO A 263 14.30 25.90 0.02
CA PRO A 263 15.29 24.86 -0.20
C PRO A 263 15.47 24.12 1.13
N PRO A 264 15.60 22.78 1.13
CA PRO A 264 15.94 22.06 2.34
C PRO A 264 17.16 22.77 2.91
N ALA A 265 17.07 23.20 4.18
CA ALA A 265 18.11 23.94 4.85
C ALA A 265 19.44 23.26 4.49
N SER A 266 20.26 23.98 3.70
CA SER A 266 21.58 23.53 3.32
C SER A 266 22.21 22.96 4.57
N GLN A 267 22.58 21.69 4.54
CA GLN A 267 23.30 21.05 5.62
C GLN A 267 24.46 21.98 5.93
N ARG A 268 24.32 22.64 7.08
CA ARG A 268 25.31 23.56 7.61
C ARG A 268 26.63 22.78 7.61
N PRO A 269 27.69 23.26 6.94
CA PRO A 269 28.94 22.54 6.95
C PRO A 269 29.31 22.30 8.40
N GLU A 270 29.48 21.02 8.74
CA GLU A 270 29.91 20.57 10.06
C GLU A 270 31.11 21.43 10.45
N GLY A 271 30.93 22.21 11.52
CA GLY A 271 32.02 22.92 12.14
C GLY A 271 33.09 21.90 12.51
N LYS A 272 34.31 22.11 11.99
CA LYS A 272 35.51 21.38 12.36
C LYS A 272 35.50 21.04 13.86
N PRO A 273 35.64 19.78 14.27
CA PRO A 273 35.86 19.47 15.67
C PRO A 273 37.18 20.14 16.09
N LYS A 274 37.10 21.04 17.07
CA LYS A 274 38.29 21.52 17.79
C LYS A 274 38.92 20.30 18.46
N ALA A 275 40.08 19.87 17.95
CA ALA A 275 40.93 18.89 18.60
C ALA A 275 41.24 19.37 20.02
N LYS A 276 40.69 18.66 21.01
CA LYS A 276 41.14 18.78 22.40
C LYS A 276 42.31 17.80 22.54
N ALA A 277 43.48 18.33 22.85
CA ALA A 277 44.70 17.54 23.04
C ALA A 277 44.47 16.45 24.10
N VAL A 278 44.74 15.20 23.71
CA VAL A 278 44.83 14.05 24.62
C VAL A 278 46.26 13.99 25.13
N PRO A 279 46.50 13.94 26.46
CA PRO A 279 47.83 13.76 27.00
C PRO A 279 48.34 12.33 26.72
N ALA A 280 49.62 12.26 26.35
CA ALA A 280 50.34 11.03 26.03
C ALA A 280 50.35 10.06 27.21
N LEU A 281 49.89 8.83 26.98
CA LEU A 281 50.14 7.69 27.86
C LEU A 281 51.43 6.99 27.41
N THR A 282 52.36 6.89 28.34
CA THR A 282 53.64 6.17 28.23
C THR A 282 53.43 4.66 28.10
N PRO A 283 54.31 3.94 27.38
CA PRO A 283 54.24 2.49 27.28
C PRO A 283 54.84 1.85 28.54
N SER A 284 54.02 1.06 29.25
CA SER A 284 54.51 0.12 30.27
C SER A 284 54.62 -1.26 29.64
N SER A 285 55.86 -1.75 29.60
CA SER A 285 56.26 -3.11 29.25
C SER A 285 55.83 -4.10 30.34
N SER A 286 55.61 -5.35 29.92
CA SER A 286 55.55 -6.64 30.67
C SER A 286 54.27 -7.38 30.28
N GLY A 287 54.25 -8.61 29.80
CA GLY A 287 55.28 -9.61 29.60
C GLY A 287 54.62 -10.86 29.02
N LEU A 288 55.37 -11.59 28.19
CA LEU A 288 55.05 -12.95 27.75
C LEU A 288 54.74 -13.86 28.94
N ARG A 289 53.74 -14.75 28.78
CA ARG A 289 53.87 -16.13 29.25
C ARG A 289 53.09 -17.10 28.36
N VAL A 290 53.86 -17.98 27.75
CA VAL A 290 53.49 -19.26 27.14
C VAL A 290 53.29 -20.28 28.27
N LEU A 291 52.33 -21.20 28.11
CA LEU A 291 52.28 -22.61 28.58
C LEU A 291 50.96 -23.17 28.01
N ARG A 292 50.95 -23.98 26.94
CA ARG A 292 51.07 -25.46 26.93
C ARG A 292 50.34 -26.15 28.08
N GLU A 293 49.23 -26.80 27.75
CA GLU A 293 48.99 -28.25 27.86
C GLU A 293 48.09 -28.69 26.70
#